data_AF-A0A840NTG9-F1
#
_entry.id   AF-A0A840NTG9-F1
#
_cell.length_a   1.000
_cell.length_b   1.000
_cell.length_c   1.000
_cell.angle_alpha   90.00
_cell.angle_beta   90.00
_cell.angle_gamma   90.00
#
_symmetry.space_group_name_H-M   'P 1'
#
loop_
_entity.id
_entity.type
_entity.pdbx_description
1 polymer ?
#
loop_
_entity_poly.entity_id
_entity_poly.type
_entity_poly.pdbx_seq_one_letter_code
_entity_poly.pdbx_strand_id
1 'polypeptide(L)'
;MDHSTRESKANIAKDRTGRFDLSNNTVCTLKISTNEKGDDGKLLDIAQRARSDISVLNLNNSSIVFNGPIDDHSHTLHIGSGKPDTPAVYNATGDAKIYFNTEWSDGTAIADQKTDRLLIDGDVSGTTAVYVTGRLEENNVLK
;
A
#
# COMPACT_ATOMS: atom_id res chain seq x y z
N MET A 1 25.65 -10.01 -4.99
CA MET A 1 24.60 -8.99 -4.85
C MET A 1 23.48 -9.66 -4.09
N ASP A 2 23.17 -9.18 -2.90
CA ASP A 2 22.23 -9.83 -1.98
C ASP A 2 20.85 -9.20 -2.18
N HIS A 3 19.95 -9.90 -2.89
CA HIS A 3 18.59 -9.45 -3.14
C HIS A 3 17.73 -9.86 -1.93
N SER A 4 17.60 -8.98 -0.94
CA SER A 4 16.70 -9.22 0.19
C SER A 4 15.26 -8.82 -0.17
N THR A 5 14.39 -9.82 -0.34
CA THR A 5 12.93 -9.64 -0.41
C THR A 5 12.42 -9.56 1.03
N ARG A 6 12.02 -8.37 1.49
CA ARG A 6 11.43 -8.20 2.83
C ARG A 6 9.91 -8.08 2.69
N GLU A 7 9.19 -9.14 3.05
CA GLU A 7 7.74 -9.06 3.23
C GLU A 7 7.47 -8.20 4.47
N SER A 8 6.79 -7.06 4.31
CA SER A 8 6.39 -6.25 5.46
C SER A 8 4.90 -6.31 5.67
N LYS A 9 4.52 -6.73 6.88
CA LYS A 9 3.16 -6.65 7.41
C LYS A 9 3.07 -5.34 8.18
N ALA A 10 2.27 -4.39 7.70
CA ALA A 10 1.83 -3.28 8.54
C ALA A 10 0.63 -3.77 9.35
N ASN A 11 0.88 -4.42 10.49
CA ASN A 11 -0.17 -4.81 11.43
C ASN A 11 -0.76 -3.56 12.09
N ILE A 12 -2.08 -3.44 12.08
CA ILE A 12 -2.83 -2.46 12.87
C ILE A 12 -2.89 -2.96 14.32
N ALA A 13 -1.77 -2.83 15.05
CA ALA A 13 -1.78 -2.87 16.51
C ALA A 13 -1.79 -1.42 17.01
N LYS A 14 -2.83 -1.09 17.78
CA LYS A 14 -3.28 0.25 18.23
C LYS A 14 -2.25 1.18 18.92
N ASP A 15 -0.96 0.83 18.97
CA ASP A 15 0.11 1.66 19.55
C ASP A 15 1.44 1.67 18.75
N ARG A 16 1.51 1.09 17.54
CA ARG A 16 2.78 1.00 16.77
C ARG A 16 2.62 1.19 15.26
N THR A 17 1.96 2.26 14.79
CA THR A 17 2.16 2.74 13.42
C THR A 17 3.62 3.20 13.28
N GLY A 18 4.48 2.27 12.89
CA GLY A 18 5.94 2.42 12.90
C GLY A 18 6.46 3.23 11.72
N ARG A 19 7.67 3.76 11.89
CA ARG A 19 8.50 4.26 10.79
C ARG A 19 8.92 3.06 9.93
N PHE A 20 8.76 3.18 8.62
CA PHE A 20 9.09 2.15 7.64
C PHE A 20 10.19 2.66 6.70
N ASP A 21 11.40 2.13 6.86
CA ASP A 21 12.57 2.48 6.05
C ASP A 21 12.87 1.35 5.04
N LEU A 22 12.91 1.70 3.75
CA LEU A 22 13.32 0.84 2.64
C LEU A 22 14.56 1.44 1.97
N SER A 23 15.59 0.63 1.78
CA SER A 23 16.89 1.04 1.23
C SER A 23 17.53 -0.09 0.44
N ASN A 24 18.55 0.19 -0.37
CA ASN A 24 19.42 -0.81 -1.01
C ASN A 24 18.70 -1.76 -1.99
N ASN A 25 17.92 -1.20 -2.92
CA ASN A 25 17.18 -1.95 -3.95
C ASN A 25 16.18 -2.95 -3.37
N THR A 26 15.67 -2.71 -2.16
CA THR A 26 14.63 -3.56 -1.56
C THR A 26 13.33 -3.39 -2.35
N VAL A 27 12.70 -4.53 -2.63
CA VAL A 27 11.32 -4.59 -3.12
C VAL A 27 10.43 -5.08 -1.98
N CYS A 28 9.46 -4.26 -1.61
CA CYS A 28 8.44 -4.60 -0.62
C CYS A 28 7.10 -4.83 -1.30
N THR A 29 6.51 -6.00 -1.13
CA THR A 29 5.16 -6.30 -1.61
C THR A 29 4.14 -6.08 -0.50
N LEU A 30 3.16 -5.19 -0.72
CA LEU A 30 2.04 -4.97 0.18
C LEU A 30 0.94 -5.98 -0.14
N LYS A 31 0.49 -6.72 0.87
CA LYS A 31 -0.54 -7.75 0.73
C LYS A 31 -1.68 -7.47 1.71
N ILE A 32 -2.91 -7.64 1.25
CA ILE A 32 -4.09 -7.66 2.11
C ILE A 32 -3.97 -8.89 3.03
N SER A 33 -4.14 -8.68 4.33
CA SER A 33 -4.04 -9.77 5.29
C SER A 33 -5.21 -10.74 5.14
N THR A 34 -4.98 -12.05 5.13
CA THR A 34 -6.05 -13.06 5.06
C THR A 34 -6.56 -13.49 6.44
N ASN A 35 -5.82 -13.19 7.50
CA ASN A 35 -6.04 -13.78 8.84
C ASN A 35 -5.90 -12.75 9.98
N GLU A 36 -5.91 -11.44 9.68
CA GLU A 36 -5.82 -10.41 10.72
C GLU A 36 -7.07 -10.38 11.58
N LYS A 37 -6.85 -10.41 12.90
CA LYS A 37 -7.91 -10.51 13.90
C LYS A 37 -7.93 -9.26 14.75
N GLY A 38 -9.13 -8.86 15.15
CA GLY A 38 -9.33 -7.79 16.11
C GLY A 38 -8.99 -8.22 17.53
N ASP A 39 -9.12 -7.28 18.47
CA ASP A 39 -8.87 -7.51 19.90
C ASP A 39 -9.79 -8.60 20.50
N ASP A 40 -10.95 -8.85 19.88
CA ASP A 40 -11.90 -9.90 20.25
C ASP A 40 -11.53 -11.29 19.69
N GLY A 41 -10.39 -11.41 18.98
CA GLY A 41 -9.90 -12.64 18.37
C GLY A 41 -10.65 -13.07 17.10
N LYS A 42 -11.62 -12.27 16.62
CA LYS A 42 -12.35 -12.54 15.37
C LYS A 42 -11.63 -11.94 14.18
N LEU A 43 -11.81 -12.56 13.02
CA LEU A 43 -11.29 -12.05 11.76
C LEU A 43 -11.88 -10.67 11.48
N LEU A 44 -11.03 -9.70 11.16
CA LEU A 44 -11.47 -8.37 10.76
C LEU A 44 -12.17 -8.40 9.40
N ASP A 45 -13.01 -7.39 9.17
CA ASP A 45 -13.62 -7.19 7.86
C ASP A 45 -12.54 -6.99 6.78
N ILE A 46 -12.77 -7.47 5.56
CA ILE A 46 -11.79 -7.36 4.48
C ILE A 46 -11.44 -5.91 4.16
N ALA A 47 -12.39 -4.97 4.28
CA ALA A 47 -12.12 -3.54 4.07
C ALA A 47 -11.17 -2.98 5.14
N GLN A 48 -11.20 -3.51 6.36
CA GLN A 48 -10.24 -3.16 7.41
C GLN A 48 -8.86 -3.75 7.11
N ARG A 49 -8.81 -5.02 6.68
CA ARG A 49 -7.57 -5.73 6.34
C ARG A 49 -6.90 -5.23 5.06
N ALA A 50 -7.68 -4.57 4.19
CA ALA A 50 -7.22 -3.94 2.95
C ALA A 50 -6.64 -2.54 3.17
N ARG A 51 -6.46 -2.13 4.43
CA ARG A 51 -5.80 -0.89 4.80
C ARG A 51 -4.52 -1.18 5.57
N SER A 52 -3.45 -0.48 5.23
CA SER A 52 -2.21 -0.49 5.98
C SER A 52 -1.86 0.92 6.42
N ASP A 53 -1.61 1.08 7.71
CA ASP A 53 -1.34 2.37 8.34
C ASP A 53 0.12 2.41 8.83
N ILE A 54 0.89 3.40 8.38
CA ILE A 54 2.26 3.70 8.86
C ILE A 54 2.40 5.17 9.22
N SER A 55 3.33 5.52 10.10
CA SER A 55 3.54 6.93 10.49
C SER A 55 4.51 7.66 9.57
N VAL A 56 5.61 7.01 9.19
CA VAL A 56 6.64 7.58 8.31
C VAL A 56 7.12 6.54 7.32
N LEU A 57 7.30 6.91 6.05
CA LEU A 57 7.93 6.12 5.01
C LEU A 57 9.18 6.82 4.49
N ASN A 58 10.31 6.13 4.56
CA ASN A 58 11.51 6.53 3.82
C ASN A 58 11.78 5.50 2.72
N LEU A 59 11.67 5.93 1.47
CA LEU A 59 11.80 5.11 0.28
C LEU A 59 13.07 5.52 -0.47
N ASN A 60 14.18 4.81 -0.24
CA ASN A 60 15.48 5.12 -0.82
C ASN A 60 15.92 4.02 -1.79
N ASN A 61 16.06 4.34 -3.08
CA ASN A 61 16.50 3.38 -4.11
C ASN A 61 15.78 2.03 -3.96
N SER A 62 14.45 2.05 -3.81
CA SER A 62 13.65 0.90 -3.39
C SER A 62 12.26 0.99 -3.98
N SER A 63 11.54 -0.13 -3.95
CA SER A 63 10.21 -0.24 -4.57
C SER A 63 9.15 -0.74 -3.61
N ILE A 64 7.96 -0.18 -3.70
CA ILE A 64 6.74 -0.75 -3.11
C ILE A 64 5.88 -1.30 -4.25
N VAL A 65 5.39 -2.51 -4.10
CA VAL A 65 4.51 -3.18 -5.06
C VAL A 65 3.23 -3.56 -4.34
N PHE A 66 2.10 -3.00 -4.77
CA PHE A 66 0.81 -3.49 -4.31
C PHE A 66 0.55 -4.86 -4.93
N ASN A 67 0.26 -5.85 -4.08
CA ASN A 67 -0.28 -7.11 -4.53
C ASN A 67 -1.71 -6.89 -5.01
N GLY A 68 -2.14 -7.64 -6.02
CA GLY A 68 -3.48 -7.50 -6.59
C GLY A 68 -4.61 -7.62 -5.55
N PRO A 69 -5.83 -7.19 -5.94
CA PRO A 69 -6.99 -7.21 -5.06
C PRO A 69 -7.30 -8.61 -4.54
N ILE A 70 -7.94 -8.66 -3.36
CA ILE A 70 -8.52 -9.87 -2.77
C ILE A 70 -10.00 -9.62 -2.52
N ASP A 71 -10.87 -10.53 -2.97
CA ASP A 71 -12.33 -10.45 -2.81
C ASP A 71 -12.89 -9.07 -3.24
N ASP A 72 -12.49 -8.58 -4.42
CA ASP A 72 -12.84 -7.25 -4.97
C ASP A 72 -12.35 -6.02 -4.18
N HIS A 73 -11.52 -6.21 -3.14
CA HIS A 73 -10.96 -5.10 -2.36
C HIS A 73 -9.55 -4.75 -2.84
N SER A 74 -9.37 -3.50 -3.27
CA SER A 74 -8.05 -2.92 -3.52
C SER A 74 -7.41 -2.45 -2.20
N HIS A 75 -6.07 -2.38 -2.18
CA HIS A 75 -5.35 -2.08 -0.95
C HIS A 75 -5.05 -0.58 -0.86
N THR A 76 -5.33 0.02 0.31
CA THR A 76 -4.92 1.38 0.66
C THR A 76 -3.70 1.36 1.60
N LEU A 77 -2.59 1.98 1.18
CA LEU A 77 -1.51 2.38 2.09
C LEU A 77 -1.76 3.81 2.58
N HIS A 78 -1.86 3.99 3.89
CA HIS A 78 -2.02 5.28 4.54
C HIS A 78 -0.78 5.62 5.36
N ILE A 79 -0.19 6.77 5.05
CA ILE A 79 1.05 7.27 5.65
C ILE A 79 0.72 8.54 6.44
N GLY A 80 1.35 8.72 7.61
CA GLY A 80 1.04 9.82 8.54
C GLY A 80 0.06 9.44 9.65
N SER A 81 -0.40 8.19 9.66
CA SER A 81 -1.31 7.67 10.68
C SER A 81 -0.65 7.59 12.07
N GLY A 82 -1.35 8.12 13.09
CA GLY A 82 -1.04 7.86 14.51
C GLY A 82 0.08 8.71 15.14
N LYS A 83 0.61 9.73 14.45
CA LYS A 83 1.54 10.71 15.06
C LYS A 83 1.27 12.14 14.58
N PRO A 84 0.48 12.94 15.32
CA PRO A 84 0.13 14.31 14.91
C PRO A 84 1.34 15.26 14.82
N ASP A 85 2.46 14.94 15.48
CA ASP A 85 3.63 15.82 15.58
C ASP A 85 4.78 15.46 14.61
N THR A 86 4.56 14.58 13.62
CA THR A 86 5.60 14.27 12.62
C THR A 86 5.30 14.96 11.30
N PRO A 87 5.95 16.11 11.00
CA PRO A 87 5.63 16.88 9.80
C PRO A 87 6.03 16.12 8.53
N ALA A 88 7.27 15.62 8.43
CA ALA A 88 7.72 14.83 7.28
C ALA A 88 7.40 13.33 7.43
N VAL A 89 6.40 12.87 6.69
CA VAL A 89 5.88 11.50 6.77
C VAL A 89 6.23 10.65 5.56
N TYR A 90 6.60 11.26 4.43
CA TYR A 90 7.06 10.53 3.24
C TYR A 90 8.33 11.18 2.69
N ASN A 91 9.42 10.42 2.60
CA ASN A 91 10.67 10.89 2.02
C ASN A 91 11.18 9.89 0.98
N ALA A 92 11.22 10.32 -0.28
CA ALA A 92 11.76 9.54 -1.39
C ALA A 92 13.14 10.04 -1.81
N THR A 93 14.09 9.12 -1.98
CA THR A 93 15.44 9.46 -2.46
C THR A 93 15.93 8.42 -3.47
N GLY A 94 16.77 8.87 -4.40
CA GLY A 94 17.30 8.01 -5.47
C GLY A 94 16.20 7.45 -6.37
N ASP A 95 16.33 6.18 -6.76
CA ASP A 95 15.40 5.47 -7.64
C ASP A 95 14.23 4.84 -6.86
N ALA A 96 13.40 5.70 -6.28
CA ALA A 96 12.21 5.34 -5.53
C ALA A 96 11.03 5.04 -6.47
N LYS A 97 10.38 3.87 -6.31
CA LYS A 97 9.28 3.43 -7.19
C LYS A 97 8.08 2.91 -6.41
N ILE A 98 6.89 3.14 -6.93
CA ILE A 98 5.66 2.51 -6.43
C ILE A 98 4.86 1.94 -7.61
N TYR A 99 4.43 0.69 -7.48
CA TYR A 99 3.66 -0.05 -8.47
C TYR A 99 2.23 -0.28 -7.97
N PHE A 100 1.25 0.24 -8.68
CA PHE A 100 -0.18 0.14 -8.38
C PHE A 100 -0.88 -0.79 -9.37
N ASN A 101 -1.94 -1.45 -8.91
CA ASN A 101 -2.93 -2.11 -9.77
C ASN A 101 -4.19 -1.23 -9.89
N THR A 102 -4.80 -1.26 -11.07
CA THR A 102 -6.10 -0.63 -11.31
C THR A 102 -6.93 -1.51 -12.23
N GLU A 103 -8.20 -1.70 -11.90
CA GLU A 103 -9.20 -2.27 -12.80
C GLU A 103 -10.07 -1.12 -13.28
N TRP A 104 -9.88 -0.74 -14.55
CA TRP A 104 -10.62 0.35 -15.14
C TRP A 104 -12.01 -0.13 -15.55
N SER A 105 -13.04 0.39 -14.89
CA SER A 105 -14.43 0.17 -15.26
C SER A 105 -15.01 1.46 -15.84
N ASP A 106 -15.33 1.45 -17.13
CA ASP A 106 -15.92 2.62 -17.79
C ASP A 106 -17.29 2.96 -17.18
N GLY A 107 -17.51 4.24 -16.87
CA GLY A 107 -18.76 4.73 -16.29
C GLY A 107 -18.91 4.61 -14.76
N THR A 108 -18.00 3.95 -14.04
CA THR A 108 -18.07 3.87 -12.57
C THR A 108 -17.46 5.12 -11.92
N ALA A 109 -18.06 5.62 -10.84
CA ALA A 109 -17.51 6.76 -10.11
C ALA A 109 -16.09 6.45 -9.57
N ILE A 110 -15.23 7.47 -9.46
CA ILE A 110 -13.83 7.32 -9.00
C ILE A 110 -13.75 6.59 -7.65
N ALA A 111 -14.71 6.83 -6.76
CA ALA A 111 -14.77 6.20 -5.44
C ALA A 111 -14.98 4.68 -5.51
N ASP A 112 -15.62 4.21 -6.57
CA ASP A 112 -16.01 2.82 -6.81
C ASP A 112 -15.04 2.12 -7.78
N GLN A 113 -14.04 2.83 -8.32
CA GLN A 113 -12.97 2.22 -9.10
C GLN A 113 -12.13 1.30 -8.20
N LYS A 114 -11.92 0.08 -8.68
CA LYS A 114 -11.08 -0.95 -8.06
C LYS A 114 -9.61 -0.63 -8.33
N THR A 115 -9.07 0.32 -7.57
CA THR A 115 -7.69 0.77 -7.70
C THR A 115 -6.99 0.79 -6.35
N ASP A 116 -5.72 0.38 -6.34
CA ASP A 116 -4.86 0.56 -5.18
C ASP A 116 -4.70 2.05 -4.86
N ARG A 117 -4.56 2.38 -3.59
CA ARG A 117 -4.55 3.77 -3.11
C ARG A 117 -3.35 4.03 -2.21
N LEU A 118 -2.76 5.20 -2.39
CA LEU A 118 -1.77 5.78 -1.49
C LEU A 118 -2.34 7.08 -0.93
N LEU A 119 -2.55 7.11 0.38
CA LEU A 119 -2.96 8.30 1.12
C LEU A 119 -1.79 8.76 1.98
N ILE A 120 -1.43 10.03 1.88
CA ILE A 120 -0.35 10.62 2.69
C ILE A 120 -0.91 11.83 3.43
N ASP A 121 -0.87 11.77 4.75
CA ASP A 121 -1.28 12.84 5.66
C ASP A 121 -0.03 13.42 6.35
N GLY A 122 0.49 14.51 5.78
CA GLY A 122 1.72 15.18 6.24
C GLY A 122 2.62 15.59 5.07
N ASP A 123 3.80 16.10 5.39
CA ASP A 123 4.76 16.59 4.41
C ASP A 123 5.39 15.44 3.61
N VAL A 124 5.48 15.68 2.30
CA VAL A 124 6.05 14.79 1.30
C VAL A 124 7.31 15.43 0.73
N SER A 125 8.41 14.68 0.66
CA SER A 125 9.67 15.14 0.06
C SER A 125 10.24 14.15 -0.95
N GLY A 126 10.91 14.68 -1.98
CA GLY A 126 11.60 13.88 -3.00
C GLY A 126 10.78 13.57 -4.26
N THR A 127 11.26 12.60 -5.03
CA THR A 127 10.66 12.18 -6.30
C THR A 127 10.45 10.68 -6.31
N THR A 128 9.29 10.24 -6.79
CA THR A 128 8.92 8.83 -6.89
C THR A 128 8.38 8.53 -8.28
N ALA A 129 8.88 7.49 -8.92
CA ALA A 129 8.30 6.97 -10.15
C ALA A 129 7.07 6.12 -9.84
N VAL A 130 5.95 6.41 -10.50
CA VAL A 130 4.69 5.69 -10.34
C VAL A 130 4.46 4.81 -11.57
N TYR A 131 4.24 3.53 -11.33
CA TYR A 131 3.90 2.54 -12.36
C TYR A 131 2.50 2.02 -12.10
N VAL A 132 1.66 2.00 -13.14
CA VAL A 132 0.26 1.57 -13.02
C VAL A 132 0.04 0.39 -13.95
N THR A 133 -0.45 -0.72 -13.40
CA THR A 133 -0.83 -1.90 -14.17
C THR A 133 -2.35 -1.95 -14.27
N GLY A 134 -2.87 -1.82 -15.49
CA GLY A 134 -4.27 -2.07 -15.79
C GLY A 134 -4.57 -3.57 -15.77
N ARG A 135 -5.59 -3.97 -15.03
CA ARG A 135 -6.18 -5.31 -15.04
C ARG A 135 -7.52 -5.25 -15.75
N LEU A 136 -7.78 -6.25 -16.59
CA LEU A 136 -9.09 -6.46 -17.20
C LEU A 136 -9.84 -7.48 -16.34
N GLU A 137 -11.12 -7.24 -16.08
CA GLU A 137 -11.96 -8.28 -15.48
C GLU A 137 -11.98 -9.51 -16.42
N GLU A 138 -11.81 -10.71 -15.85
CA GLU A 138 -11.77 -11.98 -16.61
C GLU A 138 -13.08 -12.28 -17.39
N ASN A 139 -14.13 -11.48 -17.20
CA ASN A 139 -15.44 -11.66 -17.81
C ASN A 139 -15.63 -10.99 -19.18
N ASN A 140 -14.62 -10.30 -19.71
CA ASN A 140 -14.70 -9.62 -21.02
C ASN A 140 -14.14 -10.43 -22.21
N VAL A 141 -14.02 -11.76 -22.07
CA VAL A 141 -13.84 -12.62 -23.25
C VAL A 141 -15.21 -12.86 -23.87
N LEU A 142 -15.50 -12.15 -24.97
CA LEU A 142 -16.64 -12.42 -25.84
C LEU A 142 -16.73 -13.93 -26.12
N LYS A 143 -17.81 -14.56 -25.67
CA LYS A 143 -18.22 -15.90 -26.10
C LYS A 143 -18.80 -15.86 -27.50
#